data_AF-A0A2I0MK29-F1
#
_entry.id   AF-A0A2I0MK29-F1
#
_cell.length_a   1.000
_cell.length_b   1.000
_cell.length_c   1.000
_cell.angle_alpha   90.00
_cell.angle_beta   90.00
_cell.angle_gamma   90.00
#
_symmetry.space_group_name_H-M   'P 1'
#
loop_
_entity.id
_entity.type
_entity.pdbx_description
1 polymer ?
#
loop_
_entity_poly.entity_id
_entity_poly.type
_entity_poly.pdbx_seq_one_letter_code
_entity_poly.pdbx_strand_id
1 'polypeptide(L)'
;MAFKPGDAIYPKDENGKIIYHETDLCATWEAMEACKDAGLAKSIGVSNFNRRQLEMILNKPGLKYKPVSNQVECHPYFTQPKLLEFCRQHDIVIVGYSPLGTSRDETWVNVSSPPLLKDPVLNAIGKKYNKTAAQVALRFSIQRGVVVIPKSFNPQRIKENFQIFDFSLTEKEMKEIEALNKNVRYVELLMWRDHPEYPFSDEY
;
A
#
# COMPACT_ATOMS: atom_id res chain seq x y z
N MET A 1 -6.77 3.16 -12.32
CA MET A 1 -8.22 3.08 -12.63
C MET A 1 -8.76 4.48 -12.76
N ALA A 2 -9.62 4.73 -13.73
CA ALA A 2 -10.20 6.03 -13.99
C ALA A 2 -11.73 5.93 -14.11
N PHE A 3 -12.40 6.95 -13.61
CA PHE A 3 -13.86 7.05 -13.61
C PHE A 3 -14.30 8.19 -14.52
N LYS A 4 -15.54 8.13 -15.00
CA LYS A 4 -16.12 9.18 -15.83
C LYS A 4 -15.90 10.57 -15.18
N PRO A 5 -15.32 11.55 -15.90
CA PRO A 5 -15.14 12.90 -15.37
C PRO A 5 -16.48 13.53 -14.94
N GLY A 6 -16.45 14.24 -13.81
CA GLY A 6 -17.61 14.94 -13.25
C GLY A 6 -17.49 15.14 -11.74
N ASP A 7 -18.57 15.62 -11.12
CA ASP A 7 -18.59 15.96 -9.68
C ASP A 7 -18.75 14.74 -8.76
N ALA A 8 -19.24 13.63 -9.30
CA ALA A 8 -19.42 12.39 -8.54
C ALA A 8 -18.07 11.67 -8.37
N ILE A 9 -17.66 11.44 -7.12
CA ILE A 9 -16.43 10.70 -6.79
C ILE A 9 -16.47 9.26 -7.33
N TYR A 10 -17.64 8.62 -7.25
CA TYR A 10 -17.89 7.27 -7.77
C TYR A 10 -19.09 7.34 -8.72
N PRO A 11 -18.90 7.73 -9.98
CA PRO A 11 -19.99 7.91 -10.93
C PRO A 11 -20.63 6.55 -11.21
N LYS A 12 -21.95 6.48 -11.07
CA LYS A 12 -22.76 5.29 -11.30
C LYS A 12 -23.84 5.56 -12.33
N ASP A 13 -24.18 4.56 -13.13
CA ASP A 13 -25.37 4.61 -13.99
C ASP A 13 -26.66 4.37 -13.18
N GLU A 14 -27.79 4.38 -13.86
CA GLU A 14 -29.12 4.14 -13.28
C GLU A 14 -29.26 2.75 -12.63
N ASN A 15 -28.40 1.79 -12.99
CA ASN A 15 -28.37 0.44 -12.44
C ASN A 15 -27.36 0.29 -11.30
N GLY A 16 -26.71 1.39 -10.88
CA GLY A 16 -25.70 1.40 -9.83
C GLY A 16 -24.33 0.88 -10.26
N LYS A 17 -24.12 0.62 -11.56
CA LYS A 17 -22.83 0.18 -12.10
C LYS A 17 -21.88 1.37 -12.22
N ILE A 18 -20.61 1.18 -11.82
CA ILE A 18 -19.60 2.23 -11.93
C ILE A 18 -19.34 2.56 -13.41
N ILE A 19 -19.28 3.85 -13.72
CA ILE A 19 -18.96 4.34 -15.06
C ILE A 19 -17.46 4.64 -15.13
N TYR A 20 -16.73 3.78 -15.83
CA TYR A 20 -15.29 3.94 -16.06
C TYR A 20 -14.97 4.97 -17.13
N HIS A 21 -13.72 5.41 -17.15
CA HIS A 21 -13.16 6.22 -18.22
C HIS A 21 -11.94 5.51 -18.79
N GLU A 22 -11.84 5.44 -20.11
CA GLU A 22 -10.64 4.94 -20.76
C GLU A 22 -9.50 5.94 -20.53
N THR A 23 -8.41 5.49 -19.91
CA THR A 23 -7.30 6.36 -19.56
C THR A 23 -5.99 5.67 -19.86
N ASP A 24 -5.12 6.38 -20.56
CA ASP A 24 -3.74 6.01 -20.72
C ASP A 24 -2.93 6.47 -19.49
N LEU A 25 -2.35 5.50 -18.78
CA LEU A 25 -1.50 5.77 -17.62
C LEU A 25 -0.25 6.57 -18.02
N CYS A 26 0.30 6.36 -19.22
CA CYS A 26 1.44 7.12 -19.72
C CYS A 26 1.09 8.58 -19.94
N ALA A 27 -0.03 8.87 -20.61
CA ALA A 27 -0.50 10.26 -20.80
C ALA A 27 -0.79 10.96 -19.46
N THR A 28 -1.38 10.24 -18.50
CA THR A 28 -1.60 10.77 -17.14
C THR A 28 -0.26 11.05 -16.44
N TRP A 29 0.75 10.21 -16.66
CA TRP A 29 2.08 10.41 -16.10
C TRP A 29 2.79 11.63 -16.69
N GLU A 30 2.66 11.89 -18.00
CA GLU A 30 3.21 13.13 -18.61
C GLU A 30 2.65 14.39 -17.96
N ALA A 31 1.36 14.40 -17.64
CA ALA A 31 0.74 15.49 -16.91
C ALA A 31 1.31 15.63 -15.48
N MET A 32 1.61 14.51 -14.81
CA MET A 32 2.28 14.52 -13.50
C MET A 32 3.73 15.04 -13.60
N GLU A 33 4.45 14.71 -14.67
CA GLU A 33 5.78 15.25 -14.95
C GLU A 33 5.74 16.78 -15.14
N ALA A 34 4.74 17.28 -15.88
CA ALA A 34 4.52 18.73 -16.04
C ALA A 34 4.23 19.43 -14.71
N CYS A 35 3.45 18.82 -13.82
CA CYS A 35 3.22 19.35 -12.45
C CYS A 35 4.52 19.47 -11.65
N LYS A 36 5.45 18.52 -11.81
CA LYS A 36 6.77 18.58 -11.18
C LYS A 36 7.64 19.69 -11.79
N ASP A 37 7.65 19.81 -13.12
CA ASP A 37 8.38 20.89 -13.82
C ASP A 37 7.88 22.28 -13.41
N ALA A 38 6.56 22.44 -13.25
CA ALA A 38 5.95 23.67 -12.77
C ALA A 38 6.22 23.97 -11.29
N GLY A 39 6.93 23.09 -10.57
CA GLY A 39 7.26 23.24 -9.16
C GLY A 39 6.09 22.98 -8.20
N LEU A 40 4.95 22.47 -8.69
CA LEU A 40 3.76 22.16 -7.89
C LEU A 40 3.95 20.89 -7.05
N ALA A 41 4.81 19.98 -7.51
CA ALA A 41 5.18 18.76 -6.79
C ALA A 41 6.70 18.59 -6.77
N LYS A 42 7.28 18.28 -5.61
CA LYS A 42 8.71 17.97 -5.49
C LYS A 42 9.03 16.55 -6.01
N SER A 43 8.15 15.62 -5.71
CA SER A 43 8.24 14.22 -6.08
C SER A 43 6.89 13.73 -6.58
N ILE A 44 6.92 12.80 -7.53
CA ILE A 44 5.74 12.17 -8.10
C ILE A 44 5.87 10.65 -7.98
N GLY A 45 4.75 9.98 -7.71
CA GLY A 45 4.68 8.55 -7.47
C GLY A 45 3.30 8.01 -7.80
N VAL A 46 3.10 6.73 -7.52
CA VAL A 46 1.87 6.00 -7.84
C VAL A 46 1.30 5.31 -6.60
N SER A 47 0.07 4.79 -6.70
CA SER A 47 -0.58 4.04 -5.63
C SER A 47 -1.44 2.93 -6.22
N ASN A 48 -1.44 1.76 -5.57
CA ASN A 48 -2.12 0.55 -6.03
C ASN A 48 -1.62 0.04 -7.39
N PHE A 49 -0.42 0.41 -7.83
CA PHE A 49 0.10 -0.09 -9.10
C PHE A 49 0.71 -1.48 -8.92
N ASN A 50 0.38 -2.38 -9.84
CA ASN A 50 1.05 -3.67 -9.96
C ASN A 50 2.31 -3.57 -10.83
N ARG A 51 3.03 -4.69 -11.00
CA ARG A 51 4.26 -4.74 -11.79
C ARG A 51 4.05 -4.27 -13.23
N ARG A 52 3.03 -4.78 -13.93
CA ARG A 52 2.73 -4.41 -15.33
C ARG A 52 2.53 -2.91 -15.48
N GLN A 53 1.76 -2.31 -14.57
CA GLN A 53 1.48 -0.86 -14.58
C GLN A 53 2.72 -0.03 -14.28
N LEU A 54 3.59 -0.49 -13.37
CA LEU A 54 4.88 0.16 -13.14
C LEU A 54 5.79 0.06 -14.38
N GLU A 55 5.90 -1.12 -14.99
CA GLU A 55 6.69 -1.35 -16.20
C GLU A 55 6.20 -0.48 -17.37
N MET A 56 4.89 -0.27 -17.48
CA MET A 56 4.30 0.63 -18.48
C MET A 56 4.86 2.05 -18.38
N ILE A 57 4.93 2.61 -17.15
CA ILE A 57 5.51 3.94 -16.92
C ILE A 57 7.02 3.92 -17.08
N LEU A 58 7.71 2.93 -16.51
CA LEU A 58 9.18 2.83 -16.54
C LEU A 58 9.74 2.68 -17.96
N ASN A 59 8.99 2.04 -18.86
CA ASN A 59 9.38 1.83 -20.26
C ASN A 59 8.76 2.84 -21.23
N LYS A 60 8.04 3.84 -20.71
CA LYS A 60 7.40 4.88 -21.53
C LYS A 60 8.44 5.65 -22.37
N PRO A 61 8.22 5.81 -23.68
CA PRO A 61 9.07 6.67 -24.50
C PRO A 61 9.13 8.10 -23.97
N GLY A 62 10.34 8.66 -23.89
CA GLY A 62 10.56 10.02 -23.40
C GLY A 62 10.28 10.22 -21.91
N LEU A 63 10.26 9.16 -21.10
CA LEU A 63 10.12 9.26 -19.65
C LEU A 63 11.14 10.26 -19.08
N LYS A 64 10.64 11.31 -18.41
CA LYS A 64 11.46 12.38 -17.83
C LYS A 64 11.74 12.13 -16.35
N TYR A 65 10.73 11.69 -15.60
CA TYR A 65 10.83 11.39 -14.18
C TYR A 65 10.21 10.03 -13.86
N LYS A 66 11.02 9.12 -13.30
CA LYS A 66 10.53 7.83 -12.79
C LYS A 66 9.63 8.03 -11.56
N PRO A 67 8.62 7.17 -11.33
CA PRO A 67 7.89 7.16 -10.06
C PRO A 67 8.85 6.83 -8.92
N VAL A 68 8.94 7.68 -7.91
CA VAL A 68 9.87 7.45 -6.78
C VAL A 68 9.27 6.60 -5.66
N SER A 69 7.95 6.40 -5.69
CA SER A 69 7.23 5.61 -4.70
C SER A 69 6.02 4.90 -5.29
N ASN A 70 5.70 3.74 -4.74
CA ASN A 70 4.43 3.05 -4.95
C ASN A 70 3.74 2.78 -3.60
N GLN A 71 2.60 3.43 -3.38
CA GLN A 71 1.82 3.25 -2.15
C GLN A 71 0.85 2.07 -2.30
N VAL A 72 1.04 1.00 -1.53
CA VAL A 72 0.26 -0.24 -1.61
C VAL A 72 -0.05 -0.81 -0.22
N GLU A 73 -1.03 -1.71 -0.12
CA GLU A 73 -1.31 -2.44 1.12
C GLU A 73 -0.07 -3.22 1.53
N CYS A 74 0.43 -3.01 2.74
CA CYS A 74 1.63 -3.72 3.19
C CYS A 74 1.65 -3.88 4.71
N HIS A 75 1.62 -5.13 5.18
CA HIS A 75 1.65 -5.50 6.60
C HIS A 75 2.00 -7.00 6.73
N PRO A 76 2.20 -7.55 7.95
CA PRO A 76 2.61 -8.95 8.11
C PRO A 76 1.71 -10.00 7.43
N TYR A 77 0.41 -9.77 7.26
CA TYR A 77 -0.47 -10.70 6.52
C TYR A 77 -0.43 -10.55 4.98
N PHE A 78 0.14 -9.45 4.49
CA PHE A 78 0.27 -9.17 3.06
C PHE A 78 1.61 -8.45 2.83
N THR A 79 2.69 -9.24 2.79
CA THR A 79 4.06 -8.75 2.92
C THR A 79 4.67 -8.19 1.63
N GLN A 80 3.95 -8.28 0.51
CA GLN A 80 4.36 -7.72 -0.79
C GLN A 80 5.71 -8.26 -1.32
N PRO A 81 6.04 -9.56 -1.22
CA PRO A 81 7.41 -10.03 -1.44
C PRO A 81 7.94 -9.73 -2.85
N LYS A 82 7.21 -10.08 -3.93
CA LYS A 82 7.74 -9.87 -5.29
C LYS A 82 7.60 -8.41 -5.73
N LEU A 83 6.53 -7.71 -5.35
CA LEU A 83 6.38 -6.28 -5.66
C LEU A 83 7.42 -5.42 -4.93
N LEU A 84 7.73 -5.73 -3.67
CA LEU A 84 8.77 -5.03 -2.91
C LEU A 84 10.14 -5.21 -3.57
N GLU A 85 10.46 -6.44 -3.97
CA GLU A 85 11.72 -6.73 -4.65
C GLU A 85 11.81 -6.03 -6.01
N PHE A 86 10.74 -6.08 -6.81
CA PHE A 86 10.66 -5.33 -8.07
C PHE A 86 10.87 -3.82 -7.84
N CYS A 87 10.18 -3.24 -6.87
CA CYS A 87 10.33 -1.81 -6.58
C CYS A 87 11.77 -1.46 -6.15
N ARG A 88 12.44 -2.30 -5.35
CA ARG A 88 13.86 -2.11 -4.98
C ARG A 88 14.78 -2.13 -6.20
N GLN A 89 14.57 -3.04 -7.15
CA GLN A 89 15.38 -3.13 -8.38
C GLN A 89 15.26 -1.88 -9.27
N HIS A 90 14.21 -1.08 -9.07
CA HIS A 90 13.94 0.14 -9.83
C HIS A 90 14.06 1.43 -9.00
N ASP A 91 14.66 1.37 -7.80
CA ASP A 91 14.80 2.49 -6.87
C ASP A 91 13.45 3.15 -6.49
N ILE A 92 12.38 2.35 -6.42
CA ILE A 92 11.03 2.77 -6.03
C ILE A 92 10.81 2.38 -4.57
N VAL A 93 10.43 3.36 -3.74
CA VAL A 93 10.11 3.10 -2.33
C VAL A 93 8.67 2.62 -2.19
N ILE A 94 8.46 1.48 -1.53
CA ILE A 94 7.11 1.08 -1.10
C ILE A 94 6.68 1.93 0.09
N VAL A 95 5.50 2.55 -0.03
CA VAL A 95 4.79 3.18 1.08
C VAL A 95 3.62 2.27 1.47
N GLY A 96 3.74 1.59 2.61
CA GLY A 96 2.73 0.66 3.11
C GLY A 96 1.51 1.39 3.68
N TYR A 97 0.41 1.42 2.94
CA TYR A 97 -0.89 1.82 3.48
C TYR A 97 -1.51 0.67 4.29
N SER A 98 -2.46 1.02 5.16
CA SER A 98 -3.08 0.09 6.11
C SER A 98 -2.07 -0.75 6.92
N PRO A 99 -0.93 -0.19 7.38
CA PRO A 99 0.17 -0.99 7.93
C PRO A 99 -0.18 -1.72 9.25
N LEU A 100 -1.32 -1.36 9.85
CA LEU A 100 -1.88 -1.95 11.06
C LEU A 100 -3.08 -2.89 10.79
N GLY A 101 -3.30 -3.28 9.53
CA GLY A 101 -4.38 -4.18 9.16
C GLY A 101 -5.75 -3.50 9.11
N THR A 102 -5.79 -2.25 8.61
CA THR A 102 -6.98 -1.40 8.38
C THR A 102 -7.71 -0.96 9.66
N SER A 103 -8.78 -0.17 9.50
CA SER A 103 -9.77 0.08 10.58
C SER A 103 -10.80 -1.03 10.73
N ARG A 104 -10.80 -2.01 9.83
CA ARG A 104 -11.77 -3.11 9.73
C ARG A 104 -13.21 -2.67 9.48
N ASP A 105 -13.38 -1.59 8.72
CA ASP A 105 -14.69 -1.14 8.25
C ASP A 105 -15.23 -2.11 7.18
N GLU A 106 -16.37 -2.73 7.48
CA GLU A 106 -17.00 -3.78 6.66
C GLU A 106 -17.38 -3.30 5.26
N THR A 107 -17.47 -1.99 5.01
CA THR A 107 -17.84 -1.45 3.70
C THR A 107 -16.75 -1.61 2.63
N TRP A 108 -15.49 -1.83 3.04
CA TRP A 108 -14.36 -1.97 2.11
C TRP A 108 -13.30 -2.99 2.55
N VAL A 109 -13.35 -3.49 3.79
CA VAL A 109 -12.40 -4.47 4.31
C VAL A 109 -12.91 -5.89 4.12
N ASN A 110 -12.05 -6.78 3.62
CA ASN A 110 -12.24 -8.22 3.70
C ASN A 110 -12.14 -8.68 5.17
N VAL A 111 -13.28 -8.69 5.86
CA VAL A 111 -13.36 -9.07 7.27
C VAL A 111 -13.23 -10.57 7.53
N SER A 112 -13.24 -11.41 6.47
CA SER A 112 -12.95 -12.85 6.60
C SER A 112 -11.52 -13.10 7.08
N SER A 113 -10.58 -12.19 6.77
CA SER A 113 -9.23 -12.23 7.31
C SER A 113 -9.22 -11.73 8.77
N PRO A 114 -8.63 -12.49 9.73
CA PRO A 114 -8.69 -12.16 11.15
C PRO A 114 -7.95 -10.85 11.46
N PRO A 115 -8.24 -10.14 12.56
CA PRO A 115 -7.58 -8.88 12.89
C PRO A 115 -6.06 -9.04 13.10
N LEU A 116 -5.25 -8.35 12.28
CA LEU A 116 -3.78 -8.41 12.33
C LEU A 116 -3.21 -8.19 13.75
N LEU A 117 -3.69 -7.17 14.47
CA LEU A 117 -3.15 -6.81 15.79
C LEU A 117 -3.50 -7.82 16.91
N LYS A 118 -4.29 -8.85 16.59
CA LYS A 118 -4.58 -9.99 17.47
C LYS A 118 -3.73 -11.21 17.16
N ASP A 119 -2.83 -11.12 16.19
CA ASP A 119 -1.95 -12.22 15.82
C ASP A 119 -1.05 -12.63 17.02
N PRO A 120 -0.99 -13.94 17.37
CA PRO A 120 -0.26 -14.40 18.53
C PRO A 120 1.26 -14.19 18.41
N VAL A 121 1.83 -14.27 17.20
CA VAL A 121 3.27 -14.06 16.98
C VAL A 121 3.63 -12.59 17.22
N LEU A 122 2.85 -11.66 16.65
CA LEU A 122 3.06 -10.23 16.87
C LEU A 122 2.93 -9.85 18.35
N ASN A 123 1.93 -10.40 19.04
CA ASN A 123 1.74 -10.15 20.47
C ASN A 123 2.85 -10.79 21.33
N ALA A 124 3.32 -12.00 20.98
CA ALA A 124 4.41 -12.66 21.68
C ALA A 124 5.73 -11.89 21.54
N ILE A 125 6.07 -11.43 20.33
CA ILE A 125 7.23 -10.57 20.10
C ILE A 125 7.08 -9.25 20.84
N GLY A 126 5.89 -8.63 20.81
CA GLY A 126 5.61 -7.40 21.53
C GLY A 126 5.92 -7.51 23.03
N LYS A 127 5.50 -8.61 23.68
CA LYS A 127 5.80 -8.88 25.09
C LYS A 127 7.31 -8.89 25.40
N LYS A 128 8.15 -9.44 24.52
CA LYS A 128 9.61 -9.48 24.73
C LYS A 128 10.23 -8.08 24.82
N TYR A 129 9.71 -7.12 24.07
CA TYR A 129 10.23 -5.76 23.98
C TYR A 129 9.43 -4.75 24.82
N ASN A 130 8.41 -5.21 25.57
CA ASN A 130 7.43 -4.32 26.21
C ASN A 130 6.78 -3.35 25.20
N LYS A 131 6.39 -3.89 24.04
CA LYS A 131 5.77 -3.18 22.92
C LYS A 131 4.43 -3.81 22.55
N THR A 132 3.58 -3.05 21.88
CA THR A 132 2.30 -3.55 21.34
C THR A 132 2.50 -4.26 20.01
N ALA A 133 1.55 -5.12 19.61
CA ALA A 133 1.56 -5.76 18.29
C ALA A 133 1.59 -4.73 17.14
N ALA A 134 1.00 -3.54 17.35
CA ALA A 134 1.05 -2.44 16.40
C ALA A 134 2.49 -1.93 16.20
N GLN A 135 3.21 -1.68 17.30
CA GLN A 135 4.62 -1.26 17.24
C GLN A 135 5.50 -2.32 16.58
N VAL A 136 5.26 -3.61 16.84
CA VAL A 136 5.97 -4.71 16.17
C VAL A 136 5.70 -4.73 14.66
N ALA A 137 4.44 -4.62 14.24
CA ALA A 137 4.08 -4.59 12.81
C ALA A 137 4.69 -3.38 12.09
N LEU A 138 4.71 -2.20 12.72
CA LEU A 138 5.34 -1.01 12.17
C LEU A 138 6.87 -1.16 12.11
N ARG A 139 7.48 -1.65 13.20
CA ARG A 139 8.93 -1.89 13.25
C ARG A 139 9.38 -2.85 12.16
N PHE A 140 8.64 -3.93 11.95
CA PHE A 140 8.88 -4.89 10.87
C PHE A 140 8.98 -4.21 9.51
N SER A 141 7.99 -3.38 9.16
CA SER A 141 7.98 -2.70 7.87
C SER A 141 9.13 -1.71 7.71
N ILE A 142 9.37 -0.82 8.70
CA ILE A 142 10.45 0.17 8.57
C ILE A 142 11.83 -0.47 8.55
N GLN A 143 12.03 -1.59 9.26
CA GLN A 143 13.33 -2.25 9.34
C GLN A 143 13.71 -2.94 8.01
N ARG A 144 12.74 -3.27 7.17
CA ARG A 144 12.97 -3.77 5.80
C ARG A 144 12.87 -2.68 4.72
N GLY A 145 12.92 -1.40 5.10
CA GLY A 145 12.93 -0.27 4.17
C GLY A 145 11.56 0.08 3.56
N VAL A 146 10.45 -0.38 4.17
CA VAL A 146 9.10 0.03 3.78
C VAL A 146 8.67 1.23 4.62
N VAL A 147 8.26 2.32 3.97
CA VAL A 147 7.67 3.47 4.67
C VAL A 147 6.29 3.07 5.20
N VAL A 148 5.93 3.50 6.41
CA VAL A 148 4.61 3.22 7.02
C VAL A 148 3.84 4.50 7.26
N ILE A 149 2.52 4.45 7.02
CA ILE A 149 1.59 5.57 7.25
C ILE A 149 0.42 5.17 8.16
N PRO A 150 0.67 4.82 9.44
CA PRO A 150 -0.39 4.40 10.36
C PRO A 150 -1.30 5.57 10.73
N LYS A 151 -2.62 5.38 10.58
CA LYS A 151 -3.62 6.36 10.99
C LYS A 151 -4.08 6.12 12.42
N SER A 152 -4.14 7.18 13.22
CA SER A 152 -4.86 7.21 14.50
C SER A 152 -5.37 8.61 14.78
N PHE A 153 -6.58 8.73 15.32
CA PHE A 153 -7.10 9.98 15.89
C PHE A 153 -7.11 9.95 17.42
N ASN A 154 -6.57 8.89 18.02
CA ASN A 154 -6.38 8.81 19.46
C ASN A 154 -4.95 9.29 19.80
N PRO A 155 -4.79 10.35 20.62
CA PRO A 155 -3.48 10.92 20.95
C PRO A 155 -2.48 9.91 21.56
N GLN A 156 -2.97 8.99 22.40
CA GLN A 156 -2.10 7.98 23.00
C GLN A 156 -1.56 7.02 21.95
N ARG A 157 -2.41 6.54 21.04
CA ARG A 157 -1.99 5.68 19.93
C ARG A 157 -1.10 6.40 18.91
N ILE A 158 -1.28 7.70 18.71
CA ILE A 158 -0.37 8.51 17.87
C ILE A 158 1.05 8.45 18.46
N LYS A 159 1.17 8.74 19.76
CA LYS A 159 2.46 8.66 20.47
C LYS A 159 3.03 7.23 20.45
N GLU A 160 2.20 6.24 20.74
CA GLU A 160 2.58 4.81 20.78
C GLU A 160 3.14 4.34 19.43
N ASN A 161 2.43 4.62 18.33
CA ASN A 161 2.84 4.21 16.97
C ASN A 161 4.20 4.77 16.56
N PHE A 162 4.64 5.87 17.17
CA PHE A 162 5.94 6.50 16.89
C PHE A 162 7.09 5.92 17.72
N GLN A 163 6.81 5.21 18.83
CA GLN A 163 7.85 4.60 19.68
C GLN A 163 8.36 3.27 19.09
N ILE A 164 8.92 3.34 17.88
CA ILE A 164 9.40 2.19 17.08
C ILE A 164 10.88 2.32 16.68
N PHE A 165 11.58 3.32 17.21
CA PHE A 165 13.00 3.59 16.94
C PHE A 165 13.91 3.24 18.11
N ASP A 166 13.34 2.92 19.28
CA ASP A 166 14.03 2.54 20.51
C ASP A 166 14.22 1.02 20.65
N PHE A 167 13.85 0.24 19.62
CA PHE A 167 14.11 -1.19 19.55
C PHE A 167 14.29 -1.65 18.10
N SER A 168 14.84 -2.85 17.92
CA SER A 168 14.97 -3.53 16.63
C SER A 168 14.53 -4.98 16.75
N LEU A 169 13.98 -5.53 15.67
CA LEU A 169 13.66 -6.95 15.58
C LEU A 169 14.91 -7.73 15.20
N THR A 170 15.10 -8.91 15.78
CA THR A 170 16.19 -9.79 15.33
C THR A 170 15.92 -10.38 13.95
N GLU A 171 16.94 -10.87 13.26
CA GLU A 171 16.77 -11.59 11.98
C GLU A 171 15.79 -12.76 12.08
N LYS A 172 15.80 -13.47 13.21
CA LYS A 172 14.85 -14.55 13.48
C LYS A 172 13.42 -14.02 13.56
N GLU A 173 13.20 -12.93 14.29
CA GLU A 173 11.86 -12.33 14.45
C GLU A 173 11.35 -11.70 13.16
N MET A 174 12.25 -11.10 12.36
CA MET A 174 11.90 -10.62 11.02
C MET A 174 11.36 -11.76 10.14
N LYS A 175 12.02 -12.93 10.16
CA LYS A 175 11.57 -14.13 9.44
C LYS A 175 10.28 -14.72 10.01
N GLU A 176 10.12 -14.73 11.33
CA GLU A 176 8.88 -15.17 11.99
C GLU A 176 7.68 -14.31 11.56
N ILE A 177 7.86 -12.99 11.50
CA ILE A 177 6.81 -12.05 11.09
C ILE A 177 6.55 -12.14 9.57
N GLU A 178 7.58 -12.29 8.76
CA GLU A 178 7.45 -12.45 7.31
C GLU A 178 6.69 -13.74 6.95
N ALA A 179 6.88 -14.82 7.72
CA ALA A 179 6.14 -16.07 7.57
C ALA A 179 4.65 -15.97 7.93
N LEU A 180 4.20 -14.85 8.51
CA LEU A 180 2.77 -14.58 8.71
C LEU A 180 2.05 -14.21 7.42
N ASN A 181 2.77 -14.01 6.31
CA ASN A 181 2.17 -13.66 5.04
C ASN A 181 1.13 -14.69 4.62
N LYS A 182 -0.11 -14.23 4.40
CA LYS A 182 -1.22 -15.07 3.94
C LYS A 182 -1.47 -14.91 2.44
N ASN A 183 -0.83 -13.93 1.81
CA ASN A 183 -1.14 -13.48 0.46
C ASN A 183 -2.63 -13.10 0.29
N VAL A 184 -3.26 -12.64 1.38
CA VAL A 184 -4.65 -12.18 1.41
C VAL A 184 -4.67 -10.70 1.77
N ARG A 185 -5.35 -9.92 0.94
CA ARG A 185 -5.55 -8.49 1.15
C ARG A 185 -6.74 -8.25 2.07
N TYR A 186 -6.65 -7.24 2.92
CA TYR A 186 -7.82 -6.61 3.50
C TYR A 186 -8.51 -5.69 2.49
N VAL A 187 -7.77 -5.01 1.61
CA VAL A 187 -8.31 -4.02 0.67
C VAL A 187 -8.29 -4.60 -0.74
N GLU A 188 -9.34 -5.34 -1.07
CA GLU A 188 -9.45 -6.02 -2.36
C GLU A 188 -10.07 -5.13 -3.45
N LEU A 189 -10.81 -4.08 -3.10
CA LEU A 189 -11.49 -3.21 -4.07
C LEU A 189 -12.37 -3.99 -5.08
N LEU A 190 -13.05 -5.04 -4.62
CA LEU A 190 -13.80 -5.97 -5.47
C LEU A 190 -14.91 -5.30 -6.30
N MET A 191 -15.41 -4.15 -5.87
CA MET A 191 -16.39 -3.36 -6.62
C MET A 191 -15.86 -2.82 -7.95
N TRP A 192 -14.55 -2.82 -8.17
CA TRP A 192 -13.90 -2.35 -9.41
C TRP A 192 -13.15 -3.47 -10.13
N ARG A 193 -13.42 -4.74 -9.81
CA ARG A 193 -12.71 -5.89 -10.39
C ARG A 193 -12.90 -6.03 -11.90
N ASP A 194 -13.94 -5.43 -12.45
CA ASP A 194 -14.26 -5.43 -13.89
C ASP A 194 -13.63 -4.24 -14.63
N HIS A 195 -12.94 -3.34 -13.92
CA HIS A 195 -12.16 -2.27 -14.55
C HIS A 195 -10.95 -2.89 -15.30
N PRO A 196 -10.66 -2.49 -16.56
CA PRO A 196 -9.52 -3.02 -17.33
C PRO A 196 -8.16 -2.90 -16.61
N GLU A 197 -7.93 -1.76 -15.97
CA GLU A 197 -6.76 -1.48 -15.11
C GLU A 197 -6.92 -1.89 -13.63
N TYR A 198 -7.76 -2.88 -13.31
CA TYR A 198 -7.84 -3.40 -11.93
C TYR A 198 -6.50 -4.06 -11.54
N PRO A 199 -5.84 -3.58 -10.48
CA PRO A 199 -4.43 -3.89 -10.25
C PRO A 199 -4.18 -5.26 -9.59
N PHE A 200 -5.20 -5.93 -9.06
CA PHE A 200 -5.01 -7.11 -8.21
C PHE A 200 -5.39 -8.44 -8.87
N SER A 201 -5.61 -8.44 -10.19
CA SER A 201 -5.76 -9.67 -10.98
C SER A 201 -4.41 -10.36 -11.23
N ASP A 202 -3.34 -9.57 -11.38
CA ASP A 202 -2.00 -10.06 -11.69
C ASP A 202 -1.29 -10.55 -10.41
N GLU A 203 -0.46 -11.57 -10.54
CA GLU A 203 0.38 -12.07 -9.45
C GLU A 203 1.59 -11.16 -9.20
N TYR A 204 1.93 -10.97 -7.92
CA TYR A 204 3.21 -10.43 -7.43
C TYR A 204 3.43 -10.83 -5.95
#